data_AF-A0A4R1HDF6-F1
#
_entry.id   AF-A0A4R1HDF6-F1
#
_cell.length_a   1.000
_cell.length_b   1.000
_cell.length_c   1.000
_cell.angle_alpha   90.00
_cell.angle_beta   90.00
_cell.angle_gamma   90.00
#
_symmetry.space_group_name_H-M   'P 1'
#
loop_
_entity.id
_entity.type
_entity.pdbx_description
1 polymer ?
#
loop_
_entity_poly.entity_id
_entity_poly.type
_entity_poly.pdbx_seq_one_letter_code
_entity_poly.pdbx_strand_id
1 'polypeptide(L)'
;MSQNKFNDRYARLLLLVSTLFLSGASVLQCSTGDTSFSSGGSSSLQIRTIDEQKISASSGNFNGALGDGDRFGSAVADLGDLESDGVRDLAVGAPFNDTGGADKGAAWVLFMDSDGRVDIKQKLSSGTGGLGTNLAIDDRFGSALAGVGDLDGDGVFDLAAGMPGNDDGGADRGEIRVAFLDTDGTILQTQRITDAGGGFDGNLDDDDRFGSAVADIGDVNGDGVTDLAVGAPNDDDGGSNAGAVWILMMKADGKVASQQKITEGAGGFDGSLSADDQFGASVAGIGDLDNDGIPDLAIGAPGGDDGGTDRGEIWVVFLDADGRVRQRQRVADSGGGFAGKLSNDDRFGTAVANAGDIDGDGVTDLVVGAPNDDEVASNAGAVWVLMMGTDGRVADWQKITQDAGGFKGGLDSDDQFGAAIAGIDDLDNNGVPDLAVGTPGDDDGGTDQGAVWILFMDREI
;
A
#
# COMPACT_ATOMS: atom_id res chain seq x y z
N MET A 1 -9.60 1.01 -75.21
CA MET A 1 -10.64 2.03 -74.95
C MET A 1 -10.68 2.27 -73.45
N SER A 2 -10.55 3.55 -73.02
CA SER A 2 -10.79 4.13 -71.66
C SER A 2 -9.98 3.57 -70.46
N GLN A 3 -8.99 4.24 -69.84
CA GLN A 3 -9.01 5.40 -68.90
C GLN A 3 -9.98 5.19 -67.71
N ASN A 4 -9.64 5.30 -66.42
CA ASN A 4 -8.91 6.33 -65.63
C ASN A 4 -8.42 5.72 -64.28
N LYS A 5 -7.17 5.87 -63.83
CA LYS A 5 -6.52 6.96 -63.04
C LYS A 5 -6.73 6.90 -61.50
N PHE A 6 -5.69 6.38 -60.83
CA PHE A 6 -5.28 6.72 -59.46
C PHE A 6 -4.70 8.14 -59.41
N ASN A 7 -4.94 8.87 -58.31
CA ASN A 7 -4.37 10.20 -58.06
C ASN A 7 -3.52 10.14 -56.79
N ASP A 8 -2.22 10.37 -56.99
CA ASP A 8 -1.19 10.64 -56.00
C ASP A 8 -0.58 12.00 -56.38
N ARG A 9 -0.47 12.97 -55.45
CA ARG A 9 0.29 14.21 -55.68
C ARG A 9 0.85 14.82 -54.40
N TYR A 10 2.17 14.72 -54.31
CA TYR A 10 3.09 15.57 -53.58
C TYR A 10 3.16 17.02 -54.11
N ALA A 11 3.37 17.95 -53.16
CA ALA A 11 4.32 19.08 -53.12
C ALA A 11 4.31 20.24 -54.16
N ARG A 12 4.24 21.48 -53.62
CA ARG A 12 5.01 22.72 -53.91
C ARG A 12 4.39 23.88 -53.07
N LEU A 13 5.13 24.75 -52.39
CA LEU A 13 5.87 25.89 -52.97
C LEU A 13 6.71 26.63 -51.90
N LEU A 14 7.76 27.32 -52.35
CA LEU A 14 8.92 27.90 -51.66
C LEU A 14 8.83 29.46 -51.58
N LEU A 15 9.34 30.03 -50.46
CA LEU A 15 9.98 31.36 -50.18
C LEU A 15 9.50 32.71 -50.80
N LEU A 16 9.43 33.75 -49.94
CA LEU A 16 9.99 35.09 -50.20
C LEU A 16 10.39 35.82 -48.89
N VAL A 17 11.45 36.65 -48.94
CA VAL A 17 12.22 37.24 -47.82
C VAL A 17 12.09 38.78 -47.78
N SER A 18 12.28 39.36 -46.57
CA SER A 18 12.99 40.62 -46.20
C SER A 18 12.26 41.99 -46.02
N THR A 19 12.17 42.41 -44.74
CA THR A 19 12.57 43.68 -44.05
C THR A 19 12.35 45.11 -44.63
N LEU A 20 11.77 46.02 -43.81
CA LEU A 20 12.31 47.36 -43.37
C LEU A 20 11.37 48.01 -42.29
N PHE A 21 11.76 48.16 -41.02
CA PHE A 21 12.34 49.33 -40.28
C PHE A 21 11.39 50.38 -39.61
N LEU A 22 11.50 50.44 -38.27
CA LEU A 22 11.43 51.56 -37.29
C LEU A 22 10.23 52.55 -37.20
N SER A 23 9.56 52.61 -36.04
CA SER A 23 9.81 53.62 -34.98
C SER A 23 8.66 53.65 -33.95
N GLY A 24 8.98 53.77 -32.65
CA GLY A 24 7.98 53.93 -31.60
C GLY A 24 8.46 53.53 -30.21
N ALA A 25 9.61 54.03 -29.77
CA ALA A 25 9.98 53.97 -28.36
C ALA A 25 9.15 55.02 -27.60
N SER A 26 8.29 54.57 -26.69
CA SER A 26 7.79 55.39 -25.59
C SER A 26 8.34 54.81 -24.29
N VAL A 27 9.24 55.59 -23.70
CA VAL A 27 9.75 55.44 -22.35
C VAL A 27 8.56 55.55 -21.40
N LEU A 28 8.21 54.47 -20.69
CA LEU A 28 7.51 54.58 -19.41
C LEU A 28 8.49 54.21 -18.31
N GLN A 29 8.65 55.17 -17.41
CA GLN A 29 9.49 55.09 -16.22
C GLN A 29 9.06 53.92 -15.32
N CYS A 30 10.05 53.19 -14.82
CA CYS A 30 9.90 52.33 -13.67
C CYS A 30 9.45 53.17 -12.47
N SER A 31 8.25 52.91 -11.98
CA SER A 31 7.74 53.32 -10.68
C SER A 31 7.57 52.05 -9.86
N THR A 32 8.34 51.93 -8.79
CA THR A 32 8.21 50.88 -7.78
C THR A 32 6.83 50.99 -7.11
N GLY A 33 5.99 49.97 -7.29
CA GLY A 33 4.71 49.85 -6.57
C GLY A 33 3.74 48.93 -7.30
N ASP A 34 3.24 47.93 -6.58
CA ASP A 34 2.16 47.00 -6.94
C ASP A 34 2.46 45.92 -7.98
N THR A 35 3.06 44.82 -7.51
CA THR A 35 2.86 43.49 -8.09
C THR A 35 1.63 42.84 -7.44
N SER A 36 0.44 43.17 -7.92
CA SER A 36 -0.71 42.26 -7.85
C SER A 36 -1.01 41.76 -9.26
N PHE A 37 -0.21 40.79 -9.70
CA PHE A 37 -0.68 39.88 -10.74
C PHE A 37 -1.73 39.01 -10.07
N SER A 38 -3.00 39.27 -10.35
CA SER A 38 -4.03 38.24 -10.24
C SER A 38 -3.76 37.25 -11.37
N SER A 39 -3.02 36.18 -11.08
CA SER A 39 -3.12 34.98 -11.89
C SER A 39 -4.58 34.54 -11.81
N GLY A 40 -5.23 34.47 -12.97
CA GLY A 40 -6.54 33.83 -13.08
C GLY A 40 -6.49 32.44 -12.45
N GLY A 41 -7.62 32.01 -11.89
CA GLY A 41 -7.77 30.70 -11.28
C GLY A 41 -7.26 29.62 -12.23
N SER A 42 -6.09 29.07 -11.91
CA SER A 42 -5.88 27.65 -12.10
C SER A 42 -6.79 27.01 -11.08
N SER A 43 -7.76 26.22 -11.53
CA SER A 43 -8.22 25.13 -10.67
C SER A 43 -6.96 24.40 -10.23
N SER A 44 -6.68 24.42 -8.93
CA SER A 44 -5.72 23.47 -8.37
C SER A 44 -6.37 22.10 -8.53
N LEU A 45 -5.62 21.11 -8.99
CA LEU A 45 -6.07 19.72 -8.95
C LEU A 45 -6.61 19.44 -7.55
N GLN A 46 -7.79 18.84 -7.46
CA GLN A 46 -8.39 18.44 -6.19
C GLN A 46 -8.59 16.94 -6.21
N ILE A 47 -7.74 16.23 -5.47
CA ILE A 47 -7.92 14.82 -5.16
C ILE A 47 -8.78 14.75 -3.90
N ARG A 48 -9.86 13.96 -3.94
CA ARG A 48 -10.74 13.78 -2.78
C ARG A 48 -11.56 12.52 -2.87
N THR A 49 -12.07 12.07 -1.72
CA THR A 49 -13.17 11.11 -1.65
C THR A 49 -14.48 11.78 -2.08
N ILE A 50 -15.23 11.15 -2.99
CA ILE A 50 -16.53 11.62 -3.49
C ILE A 50 -17.71 10.79 -2.96
N ASP A 51 -17.46 9.54 -2.57
CA ASP A 51 -18.42 8.67 -1.88
C ASP A 51 -17.65 7.68 -1.00
N GLU A 52 -18.34 7.08 -0.03
CA GLU A 52 -17.73 6.08 0.86
C GLU A 52 -18.68 4.94 1.23
N GLN A 53 -18.13 3.74 1.43
CA GLN A 53 -18.88 2.56 1.86
C GLN A 53 -18.17 1.83 3.00
N LYS A 54 -18.83 1.75 4.17
CA LYS A 54 -18.36 0.98 5.32
C LYS A 54 -18.68 -0.51 5.20
N ILE A 55 -17.71 -1.36 5.50
CA ILE A 55 -17.83 -2.81 5.63
C ILE A 55 -17.48 -3.17 7.08
N SER A 56 -18.46 -3.70 7.81
CA SER A 56 -18.33 -4.03 9.24
C SER A 56 -19.25 -5.20 9.60
N ALA A 57 -19.27 -5.62 10.86
CA ALA A 57 -20.22 -6.64 11.33
C ALA A 57 -21.70 -6.27 11.03
N SER A 58 -22.03 -4.97 10.94
CA SER A 58 -23.40 -4.48 10.76
C SER A 58 -23.68 -3.73 9.45
N SER A 59 -22.64 -3.43 8.65
CA SER A 59 -22.71 -2.61 7.44
C SER A 59 -22.05 -3.27 6.22
N GLY A 60 -22.32 -2.76 5.01
CA GLY A 60 -21.64 -3.19 3.77
C GLY A 60 -21.99 -4.59 3.28
N ASN A 61 -23.12 -5.16 3.73
CA ASN A 61 -23.58 -6.53 3.42
C ASN A 61 -22.62 -7.66 3.87
N PHE A 62 -21.58 -7.34 4.65
CA PHE A 62 -20.62 -8.35 5.11
C PHE A 62 -21.30 -9.46 5.90
N ASN A 63 -22.10 -9.16 6.93
CA ASN A 63 -22.81 -10.18 7.74
C ASN A 63 -21.90 -11.34 8.24
N GLY A 64 -20.60 -11.09 8.43
CA GLY A 64 -19.66 -12.04 9.02
C GLY A 64 -19.71 -11.98 10.54
N ALA A 65 -19.40 -13.10 11.20
CA ALA A 65 -19.32 -13.14 12.66
C ALA A 65 -17.92 -12.66 13.10
N LEU A 66 -17.87 -11.45 13.62
CA LEU A 66 -16.71 -10.87 14.32
C LEU A 66 -16.96 -10.94 15.83
N GLY A 67 -15.94 -11.36 16.58
CA GLY A 67 -15.90 -11.28 18.03
C GLY A 67 -15.29 -9.96 18.50
N ASP A 68 -15.62 -9.56 19.72
CA ASP A 68 -15.04 -8.36 20.33
C ASP A 68 -13.51 -8.50 20.40
N GLY A 69 -12.79 -7.49 19.91
CA GLY A 69 -11.33 -7.49 19.82
C GLY A 69 -10.75 -8.24 18.62
N ASP A 70 -11.57 -8.79 17.70
CA ASP A 70 -11.07 -9.44 16.48
C ASP A 70 -10.28 -8.48 15.57
N ARG A 71 -10.60 -7.17 15.64
CA ARG A 71 -9.98 -6.07 14.91
C ARG A 71 -9.90 -6.31 13.40
N PHE A 72 -11.04 -6.64 12.81
CA PHE A 72 -11.20 -6.74 11.36
C PHE A 72 -10.77 -5.43 10.67
N GLY A 73 -10.02 -5.52 9.58
CA GLY A 73 -9.42 -4.36 8.93
C GLY A 73 -8.02 -4.03 9.45
N SER A 74 -7.40 -4.88 10.26
CA SER A 74 -5.98 -4.73 10.65
C SER A 74 -5.01 -4.97 9.49
N ALA A 75 -5.46 -5.64 8.43
CA ALA A 75 -4.78 -5.79 7.16
C ALA A 75 -5.83 -5.78 6.04
N VAL A 76 -5.50 -5.18 4.89
CA VAL A 76 -6.35 -5.15 3.69
C VAL A 76 -5.46 -5.34 2.47
N ALA A 77 -5.88 -6.18 1.53
CA ALA A 77 -5.19 -6.37 0.27
C ALA A 77 -6.19 -6.47 -0.88
N ASP A 78 -5.82 -5.91 -2.03
CA ASP A 78 -6.46 -6.21 -3.31
C ASP A 78 -6.07 -7.64 -3.71
N LEU A 79 -7.07 -8.49 -3.98
CA LEU A 79 -6.91 -9.88 -4.35
C LEU A 79 -7.08 -10.10 -5.87
N GLY A 80 -7.38 -9.04 -6.63
CA GLY A 80 -7.80 -9.17 -8.03
C GLY A 80 -9.22 -9.72 -8.16
N ASP A 81 -9.62 -10.06 -9.38
CA ASP A 81 -10.96 -10.61 -9.70
C ASP A 81 -10.88 -12.15 -9.72
N LEU A 82 -11.29 -12.79 -8.62
CA LEU A 82 -11.04 -14.20 -8.37
C LEU A 82 -12.05 -15.11 -9.12
N GLU A 83 -13.28 -14.65 -9.30
CA GLU A 83 -14.37 -15.34 -10.01
C GLU A 83 -14.57 -14.89 -11.46
N SER A 84 -13.79 -13.92 -11.94
CA SER A 84 -13.86 -13.35 -13.28
C SER A 84 -15.19 -12.66 -13.60
N ASP A 85 -15.78 -11.94 -12.64
CA ASP A 85 -17.02 -11.20 -12.83
C ASP A 85 -16.81 -9.73 -13.28
N GLY A 86 -15.56 -9.27 -13.25
CA GLY A 86 -15.12 -7.93 -13.62
C GLY A 86 -15.00 -6.94 -12.45
N VAL A 87 -15.22 -7.37 -11.21
CA VAL A 87 -14.99 -6.60 -9.99
C VAL A 87 -13.81 -7.20 -9.22
N ARG A 88 -12.99 -6.35 -8.58
CA ARG A 88 -11.88 -6.84 -7.76
C ARG A 88 -12.34 -7.18 -6.34
N ASP A 89 -11.78 -8.25 -5.80
CA ASP A 89 -12.05 -8.78 -4.49
C ASP A 89 -11.01 -8.33 -3.47
N LEU A 90 -11.36 -8.42 -2.20
CA LEU A 90 -10.49 -8.02 -1.09
C LEU A 90 -10.18 -9.18 -0.16
N ALA A 91 -8.96 -9.19 0.36
CA ALA A 91 -8.62 -9.94 1.55
C ALA A 91 -8.53 -9.01 2.76
N VAL A 92 -9.22 -9.33 3.86
CA VAL A 92 -9.25 -8.51 5.08
C VAL A 92 -8.88 -9.33 6.31
N GLY A 93 -7.91 -8.84 7.08
CA GLY A 93 -7.35 -9.48 8.26
C GLY A 93 -8.13 -9.19 9.54
N ALA A 94 -8.28 -10.21 10.38
CA ALA A 94 -8.76 -10.15 11.76
C ALA A 94 -7.80 -10.96 12.65
N PRO A 95 -6.58 -10.43 12.92
CA PRO A 95 -5.47 -11.20 13.49
C PRO A 95 -5.72 -11.71 14.90
N PHE A 96 -6.64 -11.11 15.64
CA PHE A 96 -6.99 -11.52 17.01
C PHE A 96 -8.23 -12.43 17.05
N ASN A 97 -8.67 -12.94 15.89
CA ASN A 97 -9.80 -13.83 15.85
C ASN A 97 -9.54 -15.16 16.58
N ASP A 98 -10.47 -15.51 17.47
CA ASP A 98 -10.37 -16.66 18.38
C ASP A 98 -10.82 -18.02 17.78
N THR A 99 -11.03 -18.10 16.47
CA THR A 99 -11.54 -19.34 15.85
C THR A 99 -10.52 -20.47 16.00
N GLY A 100 -10.83 -21.43 16.86
CA GLY A 100 -9.98 -22.60 17.13
C GLY A 100 -8.96 -22.40 18.26
N GLY A 101 -8.99 -21.26 18.97
CA GLY A 101 -8.16 -20.91 20.13
C GLY A 101 -7.85 -19.41 20.16
N ALA A 102 -7.26 -18.93 21.27
CA ALA A 102 -6.97 -17.51 21.47
C ALA A 102 -6.04 -16.96 20.38
N ASP A 103 -6.41 -15.80 19.81
CA ASP A 103 -5.57 -14.98 18.92
C ASP A 103 -4.86 -15.74 17.80
N LYS A 104 -5.54 -16.78 17.28
CA LYS A 104 -5.01 -17.55 16.14
C LYS A 104 -5.08 -16.77 14.84
N GLY A 105 -6.04 -15.86 14.77
CA GLY A 105 -6.27 -15.00 13.62
C GLY A 105 -7.11 -15.63 12.52
N ALA A 106 -7.59 -14.77 11.65
CA ALA A 106 -8.36 -15.09 10.46
C ALA A 106 -8.09 -14.06 9.36
N ALA A 107 -8.33 -14.48 8.12
CA ALA A 107 -8.52 -13.58 6.98
C ALA A 107 -9.89 -13.85 6.37
N TRP A 108 -10.46 -12.84 5.73
CA TRP A 108 -11.72 -12.93 4.99
C TRP A 108 -11.47 -12.55 3.54
N VAL A 109 -11.81 -13.44 2.62
CA VAL A 109 -11.96 -13.08 1.20
C VAL A 109 -13.36 -12.51 1.03
N LEU A 110 -13.44 -11.30 0.48
CA LEU A 110 -14.66 -10.55 0.23
C LEU A 110 -14.81 -10.37 -1.27
N PHE A 111 -15.83 -11.02 -1.81
CA PHE A 111 -16.24 -10.82 -3.19
C PHE A 111 -17.07 -9.55 -3.27
N MET A 112 -16.63 -8.59 -4.08
CA MET A 112 -17.14 -7.22 -4.02
C MET A 112 -18.14 -6.92 -5.12
N ASP A 113 -19.12 -6.08 -4.81
CA ASP A 113 -19.95 -5.40 -5.80
C ASP A 113 -19.27 -4.07 -6.21
N SER A 114 -19.56 -3.58 -7.42
CA SER A 114 -19.06 -2.28 -7.92
C SER A 114 -19.52 -1.07 -7.10
N ASP A 115 -20.44 -1.25 -6.15
CA ASP A 115 -20.89 -0.21 -5.23
C ASP A 115 -20.16 -0.25 -3.86
N GLY A 116 -19.10 -1.05 -3.76
CA GLY A 116 -18.25 -1.19 -2.57
C GLY A 116 -18.84 -2.07 -1.48
N ARG A 117 -19.98 -2.75 -1.73
CA ARG A 117 -20.55 -3.74 -0.79
C ARG A 117 -19.99 -5.13 -1.06
N VAL A 118 -20.15 -6.02 -0.09
CA VAL A 118 -19.78 -7.43 -0.20
C VAL A 118 -20.93 -8.22 -0.81
N ASP A 119 -20.73 -8.95 -1.90
CA ASP A 119 -21.69 -9.95 -2.41
C ASP A 119 -21.55 -11.27 -1.64
N ILE A 120 -20.35 -11.85 -1.68
CA ILE A 120 -20.01 -13.14 -1.06
C ILE A 120 -18.81 -12.98 -0.14
N LYS A 121 -18.70 -13.85 0.88
CA LYS A 121 -17.53 -13.89 1.78
C LYS A 121 -17.07 -15.31 2.03
N GLN A 122 -15.77 -15.48 2.19
CA GLN A 122 -15.14 -16.73 2.57
C GLN A 122 -14.15 -16.50 3.72
N LYS A 123 -14.35 -17.21 4.83
CA LYS A 123 -13.46 -17.13 6.00
C LYS A 123 -12.29 -18.10 5.85
N LEU A 124 -11.08 -17.62 6.07
CA LEU A 124 -9.85 -18.38 6.15
C LEU A 124 -9.35 -18.35 7.61
N SER A 125 -9.42 -19.48 8.30
CA SER A 125 -8.98 -19.59 9.69
C SER A 125 -8.69 -21.04 10.06
N SER A 126 -8.23 -21.30 11.30
CA SER A 126 -7.98 -22.66 11.80
C SER A 126 -9.16 -23.60 11.52
N GLY A 127 -8.96 -24.61 10.67
CA GLY A 127 -9.98 -25.61 10.30
C GLY A 127 -11.11 -25.12 9.38
N THR A 128 -11.03 -23.91 8.82
CA THR A 128 -12.04 -23.31 7.92
C THR A 128 -11.38 -22.79 6.64
N GLY A 129 -12.10 -22.83 5.51
CA GLY A 129 -11.62 -22.24 4.25
C GLY A 129 -10.39 -22.91 3.64
N GLY A 130 -10.11 -24.17 3.97
CA GLY A 130 -9.00 -24.92 3.36
C GLY A 130 -7.62 -24.66 3.93
N LEU A 131 -7.45 -23.72 4.89
CA LEU A 131 -6.15 -23.34 5.47
C LEU A 131 -5.35 -24.52 6.06
N GLY A 132 -6.02 -25.61 6.42
CA GLY A 132 -5.37 -26.82 6.90
C GLY A 132 -5.09 -26.79 8.40
N THR A 133 -3.86 -27.11 8.80
CA THR A 133 -3.47 -27.37 10.20
C THR A 133 -3.93 -26.30 11.18
N ASN A 134 -4.17 -26.72 12.43
CA ASN A 134 -4.50 -25.77 13.49
C ASN A 134 -3.32 -24.83 13.72
N LEU A 135 -3.52 -23.55 13.42
CA LEU A 135 -2.66 -22.44 13.87
C LEU A 135 -2.41 -22.59 15.38
N ALA A 136 -1.22 -22.18 15.85
CA ALA A 136 -0.93 -22.05 17.27
C ALA A 136 -1.64 -20.81 17.85
N ILE A 137 -1.80 -20.80 19.18
CA ILE A 137 -2.27 -19.60 19.89
C ILE A 137 -1.27 -18.48 19.63
N ASP A 138 -1.76 -17.26 19.45
CA ASP A 138 -0.95 -16.06 19.18
C ASP A 138 -0.20 -16.03 17.82
N ASP A 139 -0.43 -16.99 16.91
CA ASP A 139 0.13 -16.94 15.54
C ASP A 139 -0.34 -15.68 14.77
N ARG A 140 -1.56 -15.19 15.09
CA ARG A 140 -2.18 -13.99 14.50
C ARG A 140 -2.22 -13.99 12.98
N PHE A 141 -2.69 -15.09 12.38
CA PHE A 141 -2.89 -15.19 10.93
C PHE A 141 -3.76 -14.04 10.40
N GLY A 142 -3.32 -13.42 9.31
CA GLY A 142 -3.98 -12.25 8.74
C GLY A 142 -3.54 -10.92 9.37
N SER A 143 -2.41 -10.89 10.09
CA SER A 143 -1.80 -9.62 10.54
C SER A 143 -1.26 -8.78 9.38
N ALA A 144 -0.88 -9.44 8.28
CA ALA A 144 -0.53 -8.83 7.00
C ALA A 144 -1.09 -9.68 5.87
N LEU A 145 -1.48 -9.05 4.77
CA LEU A 145 -2.05 -9.69 3.59
C LEU A 145 -1.51 -9.02 2.33
N ALA A 146 -1.28 -9.80 1.28
CA ALA A 146 -0.97 -9.32 -0.06
C ALA A 146 -1.55 -10.27 -1.10
N GLY A 147 -2.31 -9.76 -2.07
CA GLY A 147 -2.57 -10.50 -3.30
C GLY A 147 -1.27 -10.60 -4.10
N VAL A 148 -0.89 -11.80 -4.52
CA VAL A 148 0.43 -12.07 -5.14
C VAL A 148 0.32 -12.52 -6.60
N GLY A 149 -0.79 -12.17 -7.25
CA GLY A 149 -1.06 -12.64 -8.61
C GLY A 149 -1.34 -14.14 -8.67
N ASP A 150 -1.43 -14.67 -9.89
CA ASP A 150 -1.46 -16.10 -10.17
C ASP A 150 -0.03 -16.66 -10.11
N LEU A 151 0.41 -17.05 -8.91
CA LEU A 151 1.81 -17.41 -8.67
C LEU A 151 2.14 -18.80 -9.24
N ASP A 152 1.20 -19.74 -9.19
CA ASP A 152 1.40 -21.10 -9.69
C ASP A 152 0.97 -21.33 -11.15
N GLY A 153 0.33 -20.32 -11.78
CA GLY A 153 -0.04 -20.31 -13.18
C GLY A 153 -1.31 -21.10 -13.49
N ASP A 154 -2.19 -21.29 -12.50
CA ASP A 154 -3.45 -22.01 -12.66
C ASP A 154 -4.62 -21.12 -13.14
N GLY A 155 -4.42 -19.80 -13.15
CA GLY A 155 -5.36 -18.79 -13.59
C GLY A 155 -6.19 -18.15 -12.48
N VAL A 156 -5.89 -18.45 -11.21
CA VAL A 156 -6.54 -17.88 -10.03
C VAL A 156 -5.53 -17.02 -9.26
N PHE A 157 -5.96 -15.89 -8.72
CA PHE A 157 -5.09 -15.06 -7.89
C PHE A 157 -4.83 -15.71 -6.53
N ASP A 158 -3.59 -15.66 -6.08
CA ASP A 158 -3.12 -16.23 -4.81
C ASP A 158 -2.93 -15.16 -3.74
N LEU A 159 -2.82 -15.62 -2.49
CA LEU A 159 -2.70 -14.75 -1.30
C LEU A 159 -1.45 -15.10 -0.50
N ALA A 160 -0.66 -14.11 -0.10
CA ALA A 160 0.31 -14.24 0.98
C ALA A 160 -0.25 -13.65 2.28
N ALA A 161 -0.05 -14.36 3.39
CA ALA A 161 -0.54 -13.94 4.71
C ALA A 161 0.55 -14.06 5.79
N GLY A 162 0.63 -13.06 6.64
CA GLY A 162 1.56 -12.96 7.75
C GLY A 162 1.03 -13.53 9.07
N MET A 163 1.94 -14.16 9.82
CA MET A 163 1.77 -14.68 11.17
C MET A 163 2.99 -14.28 12.02
N PRO A 164 3.09 -13.01 12.44
CA PRO A 164 4.28 -12.49 13.12
C PRO A 164 4.53 -13.13 14.49
N GLY A 165 3.52 -13.72 15.14
CA GLY A 165 3.68 -14.43 16.42
C GLY A 165 4.00 -15.92 16.29
N ASN A 166 4.44 -16.37 15.11
CA ASN A 166 4.78 -17.77 14.92
C ASN A 166 6.12 -18.14 15.58
N ASP A 167 6.09 -19.24 16.33
CA ASP A 167 7.22 -19.72 17.15
C ASP A 167 8.11 -20.78 16.45
N ASP A 168 7.98 -20.99 15.14
CA ASP A 168 8.85 -21.94 14.43
C ASP A 168 10.28 -21.38 14.40
N GLY A 169 11.27 -22.20 14.78
CA GLY A 169 12.68 -21.77 14.90
C GLY A 169 13.04 -21.04 16.21
N GLY A 170 12.10 -20.38 16.88
CA GLY A 170 12.26 -19.67 18.16
C GLY A 170 11.09 -18.74 18.48
N ALA A 171 11.14 -17.97 19.55
CA ALA A 171 9.98 -17.19 20.02
C ALA A 171 9.65 -16.02 19.08
N ASP A 172 8.39 -15.91 18.64
CA ASP A 172 7.88 -14.80 17.81
C ASP A 172 8.78 -14.43 16.60
N ARG A 173 9.45 -15.42 16.00
CA ARG A 173 10.28 -15.20 14.80
C ARG A 173 9.44 -14.88 13.58
N GLY A 174 8.22 -15.40 13.54
CA GLY A 174 7.23 -15.12 12.52
C GLY A 174 7.25 -16.05 11.31
N GLU A 175 6.16 -16.00 10.53
CA GLU A 175 5.93 -16.83 9.35
C GLU A 175 5.20 -16.02 8.26
N ILE A 176 5.56 -16.26 7.00
CA ILE A 176 4.68 -16.01 5.85
C ILE A 176 4.12 -17.32 5.32
N ARG A 177 2.84 -17.29 4.93
CA ARG A 177 2.20 -18.41 4.25
C ARG A 177 1.58 -17.93 2.94
N VAL A 178 2.10 -18.47 1.85
CA VAL A 178 1.48 -18.37 0.53
C VAL A 178 0.34 -19.39 0.47
N ALA A 179 -0.84 -18.94 0.10
CA ALA A 179 -2.06 -19.73 -0.02
C ALA A 179 -2.52 -19.68 -1.47
N PHE A 180 -2.51 -20.85 -2.11
CA PHE A 180 -3.02 -21.05 -3.46
C PHE A 180 -4.54 -21.20 -3.40
N LEU A 181 -5.27 -20.30 -4.03
CA LEU A 181 -6.72 -20.17 -3.88
C LEU A 181 -7.48 -20.93 -4.98
N ASP A 182 -8.77 -21.18 -4.72
CA ASP A 182 -9.76 -21.50 -5.74
C ASP A 182 -10.64 -20.27 -5.99
N THR A 183 -11.36 -20.26 -7.11
CA THR A 183 -12.32 -19.22 -7.52
C THR A 183 -13.44 -18.93 -6.51
N ASP A 184 -13.64 -19.78 -5.50
CA ASP A 184 -14.59 -19.56 -4.40
C ASP A 184 -13.94 -18.98 -3.13
N GLY A 185 -12.66 -18.60 -3.22
CA GLY A 185 -11.87 -18.02 -2.13
C GLY A 185 -11.40 -19.05 -1.11
N THR A 186 -11.64 -20.35 -1.33
CA THR A 186 -11.07 -21.40 -0.46
C THR A 186 -9.62 -21.71 -0.84
N ILE A 187 -8.86 -22.24 0.12
CA ILE A 187 -7.45 -22.57 -0.08
C ILE A 187 -7.32 -24.02 -0.57
N LEU A 188 -6.63 -24.21 -1.69
CA LEU A 188 -6.27 -25.51 -2.25
C LEU A 188 -4.98 -26.06 -1.65
N GLN A 189 -3.97 -25.19 -1.51
CA GLN A 189 -2.64 -25.54 -1.01
C GLN A 189 -2.02 -24.36 -0.26
N THR A 190 -1.12 -24.65 0.68
CA THR A 190 -0.29 -23.61 1.30
C THR A 190 1.20 -23.95 1.22
N GLN A 191 2.03 -22.92 1.17
CA GLN A 191 3.48 -22.98 1.32
C GLN A 191 3.89 -22.06 2.47
N ARG A 192 4.43 -22.66 3.54
CA ARG A 192 4.96 -21.95 4.72
C ARG A 192 6.39 -21.48 4.46
N ILE A 193 6.73 -20.28 4.90
CA ILE A 193 8.06 -19.67 4.80
C ILE A 193 8.44 -19.16 6.19
N THR A 194 9.46 -19.79 6.77
CA THR A 194 10.05 -19.50 8.09
C THR A 194 11.56 -19.70 7.98
N ASP A 195 12.34 -19.26 8.97
CA ASP A 195 13.79 -19.54 9.04
C ASP A 195 14.13 -21.05 9.15
N ALA A 196 13.12 -21.90 9.35
CA ALA A 196 13.21 -23.35 9.39
C ALA A 196 12.77 -24.05 8.07
N GLY A 197 12.25 -23.33 7.07
CA GLY A 197 11.63 -23.96 5.90
C GLY A 197 11.25 -23.04 4.74
N GLY A 198 10.52 -23.58 3.75
CA GLY A 198 10.03 -22.79 2.61
C GLY A 198 11.10 -22.33 1.60
N GLY A 199 12.34 -22.78 1.75
CA GLY A 199 13.47 -22.35 0.92
C GLY A 199 14.12 -21.05 1.38
N PHE A 200 13.62 -20.46 2.47
CA PHE A 200 14.23 -19.31 3.13
C PHE A 200 15.32 -19.79 4.10
N ASP A 201 16.52 -19.22 3.98
CA ASP A 201 17.66 -19.45 4.89
C ASP A 201 18.19 -18.15 5.50
N GLY A 202 17.34 -17.12 5.58
CA GLY A 202 17.61 -15.93 6.39
C GLY A 202 17.66 -16.28 7.88
N ASN A 203 18.49 -15.57 8.63
CA ASN A 203 18.53 -15.70 10.08
C ASN A 203 17.52 -14.73 10.68
N LEU A 204 16.52 -15.28 11.38
CA LEU A 204 15.60 -14.53 12.23
C LEU A 204 15.99 -14.78 13.68
N ASP A 205 16.08 -13.71 14.45
CA ASP A 205 16.24 -13.74 15.89
C ASP A 205 14.85 -13.73 16.57
N ASP A 206 14.83 -14.12 17.85
CA ASP A 206 13.58 -14.12 18.61
C ASP A 206 13.02 -12.69 18.69
N ASP A 207 11.69 -12.56 18.57
CA ASP A 207 10.95 -11.30 18.53
C ASP A 207 11.07 -10.46 17.23
N ASP A 208 11.79 -10.90 16.19
CA ASP A 208 11.91 -10.18 14.90
C ASP A 208 10.54 -9.94 14.21
N ARG A 209 9.57 -10.83 14.46
CA ARG A 209 8.20 -10.77 13.91
C ARG A 209 8.17 -10.67 12.39
N PHE A 210 8.96 -11.52 11.72
CA PHE A 210 8.92 -11.67 10.28
C PHE A 210 7.49 -11.93 9.81
N GLY A 211 7.06 -11.18 8.81
CA GLY A 211 5.70 -11.24 8.30
C GLY A 211 4.71 -10.35 9.02
N SER A 212 5.19 -9.34 9.75
CA SER A 212 4.35 -8.22 10.19
C SER A 212 3.84 -7.37 9.02
N ALA A 213 4.51 -7.42 7.87
CA ALA A 213 4.08 -6.81 6.61
C ALA A 213 4.48 -7.70 5.42
N VAL A 214 3.68 -7.69 4.36
CA VAL A 214 3.96 -8.41 3.10
C VAL A 214 3.48 -7.56 1.93
N ALA A 215 4.23 -7.54 0.84
CA ALA A 215 3.79 -6.98 -0.42
C ALA A 215 4.26 -7.82 -1.61
N ASP A 216 3.41 -7.90 -2.63
CA ASP A 216 3.86 -8.19 -3.99
C ASP A 216 4.68 -7.00 -4.50
N ILE A 217 5.90 -7.27 -4.96
CA ILE A 217 6.81 -6.25 -5.49
C ILE A 217 7.12 -6.47 -6.97
N GLY A 218 6.38 -7.35 -7.66
CA GLY A 218 6.65 -7.70 -9.05
C GLY A 218 7.89 -8.58 -9.21
N ASP A 219 8.28 -8.84 -10.46
CA ASP A 219 9.45 -9.65 -10.81
C ASP A 219 10.73 -8.79 -10.75
N VAL A 220 11.40 -8.77 -9.60
CA VAL A 220 12.61 -7.95 -9.37
C VAL A 220 13.80 -8.53 -10.12
N ASN A 221 13.88 -9.85 -10.22
CA ASN A 221 15.05 -10.54 -10.78
C ASN A 221 14.93 -10.88 -12.28
N GLY A 222 13.75 -10.68 -12.88
CA GLY A 222 13.47 -10.85 -14.29
C GLY A 222 13.29 -12.31 -14.73
N ASP A 223 12.88 -13.21 -13.84
CA ASP A 223 12.68 -14.64 -14.14
C ASP A 223 11.23 -15.01 -14.52
N GLY A 224 10.32 -14.05 -14.45
CA GLY A 224 8.90 -14.18 -14.79
C GLY A 224 8.02 -14.67 -13.64
N VAL A 225 8.53 -14.74 -12.41
CA VAL A 225 7.76 -15.01 -11.19
C VAL A 225 7.73 -13.74 -10.33
N THR A 226 6.57 -13.44 -9.73
CA THR A 226 6.49 -12.28 -8.83
C THR A 226 7.27 -12.53 -7.55
N ASP A 227 8.00 -11.54 -7.08
CA ASP A 227 8.80 -11.57 -5.86
C ASP A 227 8.06 -10.86 -4.71
N LEU A 228 8.48 -11.11 -3.47
CA LEU A 228 7.82 -10.55 -2.28
C LEU A 228 8.77 -9.69 -1.44
N ALA A 229 8.23 -8.63 -0.83
CA ALA A 229 8.87 -7.96 0.30
C ALA A 229 8.17 -8.36 1.61
N VAL A 230 8.95 -8.62 2.66
CA VAL A 230 8.44 -9.04 3.97
C VAL A 230 9.10 -8.24 5.09
N GLY A 231 8.27 -7.65 5.96
CA GLY A 231 8.72 -6.86 7.10
C GLY A 231 9.05 -7.69 8.34
N ALA A 232 10.13 -7.30 9.03
CA ALA A 232 10.52 -7.74 10.37
C ALA A 232 10.82 -6.47 11.21
N PRO A 233 9.78 -5.73 11.64
CA PRO A 233 9.94 -4.39 12.21
C PRO A 233 10.64 -4.37 13.57
N ASN A 234 10.74 -5.52 14.23
CA ASN A 234 11.40 -5.66 15.52
C ASN A 234 12.85 -6.15 15.41
N ASP A 235 13.36 -6.31 14.19
CA ASP A 235 14.76 -6.70 13.97
C ASP A 235 15.71 -5.69 14.64
N ASP A 236 16.69 -6.22 15.37
CA ASP A 236 17.60 -5.44 16.21
C ASP A 236 18.91 -5.02 15.48
N ASP A 237 19.07 -5.33 14.19
CA ASP A 237 20.23 -4.88 13.42
C ASP A 237 20.21 -3.35 13.26
N GLY A 238 21.28 -2.68 13.68
CA GLY A 238 21.40 -1.20 13.67
C GLY A 238 20.91 -0.53 14.96
N GLY A 239 20.00 -1.15 15.70
CA GLY A 239 19.45 -0.65 16.96
C GLY A 239 18.26 -1.49 17.43
N SER A 240 17.84 -1.32 18.69
CA SER A 240 16.70 -2.10 19.21
C SER A 240 15.43 -1.79 18.41
N ASN A 241 14.76 -2.79 17.85
CA ASN A 241 13.60 -2.63 16.96
C ASN A 241 13.82 -1.57 15.86
N ALA A 242 15.06 -1.45 15.35
CA ALA A 242 15.34 -0.57 14.22
C ALA A 242 14.60 -1.06 12.95
N GLY A 243 14.48 -2.38 12.83
CA GLY A 243 13.66 -3.06 11.83
C GLY A 243 14.41 -3.46 10.57
N ALA A 244 13.81 -4.38 9.82
CA ALA A 244 14.32 -4.89 8.57
C ALA A 244 13.21 -5.22 7.57
N VAL A 245 13.57 -5.26 6.28
CA VAL A 245 12.77 -5.82 5.20
C VAL A 245 13.56 -6.91 4.49
N TRP A 246 12.91 -8.01 4.15
CA TRP A 246 13.46 -9.10 3.36
C TRP A 246 12.82 -9.10 1.98
N ILE A 247 13.65 -8.98 0.94
CA ILE A 247 13.25 -9.25 -0.44
C ILE A 247 13.40 -10.74 -0.68
N LEU A 248 12.32 -11.42 -1.06
CA LEU A 248 12.27 -12.84 -1.34
C LEU A 248 12.03 -13.04 -2.84
N MET A 249 13.06 -13.54 -3.53
CA MET A 249 12.88 -13.97 -4.90
C MET A 249 12.14 -15.30 -4.90
N MET A 250 10.98 -15.38 -5.55
CA MET A 250 10.08 -16.51 -5.38
C MET A 250 10.22 -17.56 -6.48
N LYS A 251 9.50 -18.66 -6.31
CA LYS A 251 9.25 -19.67 -7.32
C LYS A 251 7.74 -19.84 -7.44
N ALA A 252 7.29 -20.29 -8.61
CA ALA A 252 5.88 -20.61 -8.84
C ALA A 252 5.31 -21.67 -7.88
N ASP A 253 6.14 -22.46 -7.19
CA ASP A 253 5.68 -23.38 -6.14
C ASP A 253 5.56 -22.74 -4.75
N GLY A 254 5.65 -21.40 -4.67
CA GLY A 254 5.55 -20.60 -3.44
C GLY A 254 6.80 -20.63 -2.57
N LYS A 255 7.89 -21.30 -2.98
CA LYS A 255 9.14 -21.34 -2.22
C LYS A 255 10.06 -20.19 -2.58
N VAL A 256 10.93 -19.83 -1.64
CA VAL A 256 11.99 -18.87 -1.87
C VAL A 256 13.10 -19.50 -2.74
N ALA A 257 13.56 -18.75 -3.74
CA ALA A 257 14.70 -19.05 -4.60
C ALA A 257 16.01 -18.46 -4.04
N SER A 258 15.93 -17.20 -3.60
CA SER A 258 17.00 -16.45 -2.94
C SER A 258 16.41 -15.26 -2.20
N GLN A 259 17.19 -14.62 -1.33
CA GLN A 259 16.70 -13.48 -0.56
C GLN A 259 17.77 -12.42 -0.32
N GLN A 260 17.32 -11.20 0.00
CA GLN A 260 18.15 -10.06 0.38
C GLN A 260 17.54 -9.33 1.58
N LYS A 261 18.29 -9.23 2.68
CA LYS A 261 17.93 -8.39 3.84
C LYS A 261 18.29 -6.93 3.58
N ILE A 262 17.36 -6.02 3.85
CA ILE A 262 17.52 -4.56 3.82
C ILE A 262 17.31 -4.05 5.25
N THR A 263 18.36 -3.46 5.82
CA THR A 263 18.37 -2.79 7.14
C THR A 263 19.60 -1.89 7.20
N GLU A 264 19.81 -1.14 8.29
CA GLU A 264 20.94 -0.21 8.43
C GLU A 264 22.29 -0.92 8.17
N GLY A 265 23.01 -0.48 7.14
CA GLY A 265 24.33 -1.02 6.79
C GLY A 265 24.32 -2.37 6.06
N ALA A 266 23.15 -2.92 5.73
CA ALA A 266 22.98 -4.15 4.97
C ALA A 266 22.15 -3.92 3.70
N GLY A 267 22.21 -4.86 2.73
CA GLY A 267 21.40 -4.78 1.52
C GLY A 267 21.62 -3.56 0.62
N GLY A 268 22.71 -2.80 0.80
CA GLY A 268 22.93 -1.54 0.07
C GLY A 268 22.26 -0.32 0.71
N PHE A 269 21.48 -0.50 1.78
CA PHE A 269 20.83 0.59 2.48
C PHE A 269 21.82 1.38 3.34
N ASP A 270 21.93 2.67 3.03
CA ASP A 270 22.81 3.64 3.71
C ASP A 270 22.01 4.70 4.50
N GLY A 271 20.72 4.45 4.73
CA GLY A 271 19.92 5.22 5.67
C GLY A 271 20.31 4.89 7.11
N SER A 272 20.00 5.80 8.02
CA SER A 272 20.16 5.56 9.46
C SER A 272 18.80 5.25 10.05
N LEU A 273 18.74 4.18 10.84
CA LEU A 273 17.56 3.76 11.58
C LEU A 273 17.89 3.90 13.06
N SER A 274 17.03 4.57 13.82
CA SER A 274 17.13 4.69 15.26
C SER A 274 16.45 3.53 15.96
N ALA A 275 16.68 3.39 17.26
CA ALA A 275 15.94 2.42 18.04
C ALA A 275 14.44 2.76 18.00
N ASP A 276 13.61 1.73 17.87
CA ASP A 276 12.17 1.79 17.79
C ASP A 276 11.60 2.49 16.54
N ASP A 277 12.41 2.75 15.50
CA ASP A 277 11.91 3.28 14.21
C ASP A 277 10.94 2.31 13.52
N GLN A 278 11.09 1.00 13.75
CA GLN A 278 10.25 -0.06 13.21
C GLN A 278 10.23 -0.11 11.67
N PHE A 279 11.39 0.06 11.04
CA PHE A 279 11.52 -0.06 9.58
C PHE A 279 11.01 -1.41 9.09
N GLY A 280 10.09 -1.41 8.12
CA GLY A 280 9.43 -2.62 7.65
C GLY A 280 8.12 -2.94 8.38
N ALA A 281 7.59 -2.03 9.20
CA ALA A 281 6.25 -2.18 9.78
C ALA A 281 5.14 -2.22 8.71
N SER A 282 5.39 -1.58 7.56
CA SER A 282 4.61 -1.72 6.34
C SER A 282 5.52 -1.72 5.12
N VAL A 283 5.09 -2.39 4.05
CA VAL A 283 5.78 -2.45 2.76
C VAL A 283 4.76 -2.40 1.63
N ALA A 284 5.10 -1.76 0.51
CA ALA A 284 4.30 -1.75 -0.72
C ALA A 284 5.18 -1.77 -1.96
N GLY A 285 4.88 -2.64 -2.93
CA GLY A 285 5.47 -2.58 -4.27
C GLY A 285 4.86 -1.41 -5.05
N ILE A 286 5.70 -0.49 -5.53
CA ILE A 286 5.25 0.77 -6.14
C ILE A 286 5.49 0.81 -7.66
N GLY A 287 5.82 -0.34 -8.25
CA GLY A 287 6.22 -0.47 -9.63
C GLY A 287 7.59 0.16 -9.90
N ASP A 288 7.96 0.28 -11.17
CA ASP A 288 9.20 0.90 -11.62
C ASP A 288 9.02 2.44 -11.65
N LEU A 289 9.31 3.10 -10.53
CA LEU A 289 9.04 4.52 -10.33
C LEU A 289 10.06 5.39 -11.09
N ASP A 290 11.32 4.95 -11.21
CA ASP A 290 12.37 5.68 -11.92
C ASP A 290 12.63 5.23 -13.38
N ASN A 291 11.82 4.29 -13.87
CA ASN A 291 11.83 3.77 -15.24
C ASN A 291 13.15 3.07 -15.63
N ASP A 292 13.78 2.35 -14.71
CA ASP A 292 15.00 1.59 -14.95
C ASP A 292 14.77 0.12 -15.35
N GLY A 293 13.53 -0.35 -15.26
CA GLY A 293 13.07 -1.69 -15.57
C GLY A 293 13.03 -2.64 -14.38
N ILE A 294 13.34 -2.17 -13.16
CA ILE A 294 13.26 -2.93 -11.91
C ILE A 294 12.16 -2.31 -11.03
N PRO A 295 11.28 -3.11 -10.42
CA PRO A 295 10.31 -2.58 -9.46
C PRO A 295 10.96 -1.96 -8.21
N ASP A 296 10.37 -0.88 -7.74
CA ASP A 296 10.74 -0.16 -6.53
C ASP A 296 9.78 -0.45 -5.37
N LEU A 297 10.17 -0.03 -4.17
CA LEU A 297 9.46 -0.34 -2.93
C LEU A 297 9.30 0.89 -2.04
N ALA A 298 8.15 1.01 -1.37
CA ALA A 298 7.96 1.93 -0.26
C ALA A 298 7.89 1.15 1.07
N ILE A 299 8.56 1.67 2.10
CA ILE A 299 8.73 1.01 3.40
C ILE A 299 8.38 1.98 4.52
N GLY A 300 7.47 1.59 5.42
CA GLY A 300 7.11 2.37 6.59
C GLY A 300 8.06 2.17 7.78
N ALA A 301 8.30 3.26 8.51
CA ALA A 301 9.00 3.30 9.79
C ALA A 301 8.21 4.23 10.75
N PRO A 302 7.09 3.75 11.31
CA PRO A 302 6.14 4.57 12.06
C PRO A 302 6.69 5.13 13.38
N GLY A 303 7.79 4.59 13.90
CA GLY A 303 8.47 5.14 15.07
C GLY A 303 9.47 6.25 14.75
N GLY A 304 9.60 6.65 13.48
CA GLY A 304 10.54 7.69 13.07
C GLY A 304 10.33 9.02 13.81
N ASP A 305 11.43 9.58 14.30
CA ASP A 305 11.46 10.78 15.16
C ASP A 305 11.71 12.11 14.41
N ASP A 306 11.60 12.13 13.08
CA ASP A 306 11.87 13.31 12.27
C ASP A 306 10.82 14.42 12.57
N GLY A 307 11.29 15.56 13.08
CA GLY A 307 10.42 16.68 13.47
C GLY A 307 9.81 16.58 14.87
N GLY A 308 9.72 15.39 15.47
CA GLY A 308 9.19 15.14 16.82
C GLY A 308 9.07 13.64 17.13
N THR A 309 8.57 13.31 18.32
CA THR A 309 8.49 11.91 18.78
C THR A 309 7.46 11.09 18.00
N ASP A 310 7.85 9.92 17.50
CA ASP A 310 7.00 8.92 16.84
C ASP A 310 6.06 9.54 15.77
N ARG A 311 6.55 10.54 15.02
CA ARG A 311 5.76 11.13 13.93
C ARG A 311 5.63 10.17 12.77
N GLY A 312 6.63 9.30 12.63
CA GLY A 312 6.74 8.31 11.58
C GLY A 312 7.28 8.88 10.28
N GLU A 313 7.76 7.97 9.44
CA GLU A 313 8.31 8.26 8.12
C GLU A 313 8.13 7.08 7.17
N ILE A 314 8.32 7.33 5.88
CA ILE A 314 8.46 6.27 4.87
C ILE A 314 9.77 6.43 4.10
N TRP A 315 10.22 5.32 3.54
CA TRP A 315 11.38 5.24 2.68
C TRP A 315 10.95 4.67 1.33
N VAL A 316 11.14 5.46 0.27
CA VAL A 316 11.11 4.95 -1.11
C VAL A 316 12.50 4.43 -1.43
N VAL A 317 12.62 3.15 -1.78
CA VAL A 317 13.87 2.50 -2.13
C VAL A 317 13.82 1.99 -3.57
N PHE A 318 14.86 2.33 -4.32
CA PHE A 318 15.05 1.90 -5.69
C PHE A 318 15.98 0.70 -5.70
N LEU A 319 15.57 -0.39 -6.32
CA LEU A 319 16.24 -1.68 -6.22
C LEU A 319 17.18 -1.94 -7.42
N ASP A 320 18.18 -2.78 -7.20
CA ASP A 320 18.86 -3.53 -8.24
C ASP A 320 18.19 -4.91 -8.39
N ALA A 321 18.39 -5.59 -9.52
CA ALA A 321 17.79 -6.90 -9.82
C ALA A 321 18.16 -8.04 -8.84
N ASP A 322 19.14 -7.81 -7.95
CA ASP A 322 19.49 -8.73 -6.86
C ASP A 322 18.79 -8.40 -5.52
N GLY A 323 17.84 -7.46 -5.55
CA GLY A 323 17.06 -7.00 -4.40
C GLY A 323 17.81 -6.04 -3.48
N ARG A 324 19.00 -5.56 -3.88
CA ARG A 324 19.75 -4.56 -3.10
C ARG A 324 19.25 -3.15 -3.38
N VAL A 325 19.37 -2.27 -2.40
CA VAL A 325 19.05 -0.84 -2.54
C VAL A 325 20.15 -0.15 -3.35
N ARG A 326 19.76 0.43 -4.49
CA ARG A 326 20.59 1.28 -5.36
C ARG A 326 20.51 2.75 -4.95
N GLN A 327 19.31 3.22 -4.65
CA GLN A 327 19.02 4.59 -4.23
C GLN A 327 17.87 4.58 -3.22
N ARG A 328 17.77 5.64 -2.41
CA ARG A 328 16.67 5.80 -1.45
C ARG A 328 16.27 7.27 -1.27
N GLN A 329 15.00 7.50 -1.02
CA GLN A 329 14.41 8.79 -0.68
C GLN A 329 13.56 8.64 0.59
N ARG A 330 13.90 9.42 1.62
CA ARG A 330 13.14 9.47 2.87
C ARG A 330 12.06 10.53 2.78
N VAL A 331 10.83 10.20 3.18
CA VAL A 331 9.70 11.12 3.25
C VAL A 331 9.22 11.16 4.70
N ALA A 332 9.31 12.35 5.30
CA ALA A 332 9.02 12.59 6.71
C ALA A 332 8.61 14.06 6.90
N ASP A 333 8.19 14.46 8.11
CA ASP A 333 7.69 15.82 8.43
C ASP A 333 8.64 16.95 7.96
N SER A 334 9.96 16.75 7.98
CA SER A 334 10.94 17.75 7.55
C SER A 334 11.65 17.44 6.22
N GLY A 335 11.22 16.42 5.48
CA GLY A 335 11.99 15.86 4.35
C GLY A 335 11.17 15.33 3.17
N GLY A 336 11.86 14.91 2.12
CA GLY A 336 11.24 14.19 0.99
C GLY A 336 10.28 14.97 0.10
N GLY A 337 10.20 16.29 0.23
CA GLY A 337 9.22 17.10 -0.51
C GLY A 337 7.84 17.15 0.17
N PHE A 338 7.63 16.34 1.21
CA PHE A 338 6.42 16.37 2.00
C PHE A 338 6.35 17.67 2.81
N ALA A 339 5.20 18.33 2.70
CA ALA A 339 4.91 19.59 3.39
C ALA A 339 3.63 19.50 4.25
N GLY A 340 3.11 18.28 4.43
CA GLY A 340 2.12 17.99 5.46
C GLY A 340 2.72 18.22 6.85
N LYS A 341 1.84 18.33 7.85
CA LYS A 341 2.26 18.47 9.24
C LYS A 341 1.86 17.23 10.00
N LEU A 342 2.84 16.56 10.58
CA LEU A 342 2.63 15.46 11.50
C LEU A 342 2.76 15.96 12.95
N SER A 343 1.88 15.50 13.80
CA SER A 343 1.97 15.64 15.26
C SER A 343 2.73 14.47 15.85
N ASN A 344 3.19 14.64 17.09
CA ASN A 344 3.82 13.52 17.80
C ASN A 344 2.83 12.37 17.93
N ASP A 345 3.36 11.15 17.86
CA ASP A 345 2.61 9.91 18.00
C ASP A 345 1.61 9.60 16.86
N ASP A 346 1.55 10.41 15.78
CA ASP A 346 0.68 10.15 14.61
C ASP A 346 1.01 8.82 13.89
N ARG A 347 2.27 8.36 14.01
CA ARG A 347 2.78 7.11 13.42
C ARG A 347 2.53 6.97 11.92
N PHE A 348 2.83 8.05 11.18
CA PHE A 348 2.82 8.05 9.73
C PHE A 348 3.72 6.93 9.17
N GLY A 349 3.21 6.17 8.21
CA GLY A 349 3.91 4.98 7.68
C GLY A 349 3.53 3.68 8.39
N THR A 350 2.54 3.70 9.29
CA THR A 350 2.00 2.44 9.85
C THR A 350 1.40 1.55 8.75
N ALA A 351 0.80 2.16 7.73
CA ALA A 351 0.41 1.50 6.49
C ALA A 351 0.93 2.31 5.30
N VAL A 352 1.35 1.62 4.24
CA VAL A 352 1.71 2.21 2.95
C VAL A 352 1.10 1.34 1.86
N ALA A 353 0.50 1.96 0.84
CA ALA A 353 -0.06 1.27 -0.31
C ALA A 353 0.29 2.01 -1.60
N ASN A 354 0.39 1.24 -2.69
CA ASN A 354 0.41 1.76 -4.05
C ASN A 354 -1.00 2.25 -4.39
N ALA A 355 -1.13 3.52 -4.78
CA ALA A 355 -2.40 4.16 -5.08
C ALA A 355 -2.74 4.16 -6.59
N GLY A 356 -1.83 3.68 -7.44
CA GLY A 356 -1.86 3.97 -8.87
C GLY A 356 -1.61 5.45 -9.18
N ASP A 357 -1.92 5.88 -10.39
CA ASP A 357 -1.76 7.27 -10.86
C ASP A 357 -3.04 8.08 -10.59
N ILE A 358 -3.21 8.53 -9.33
CA ILE A 358 -4.40 9.25 -8.89
C ILE A 358 -4.43 10.63 -9.51
N ASP A 359 -3.29 11.29 -9.65
CA ASP A 359 -3.22 12.68 -10.13
C ASP A 359 -3.22 12.81 -11.67
N GLY A 360 -2.90 11.73 -12.38
CA GLY A 360 -2.95 11.62 -13.85
C GLY A 360 -1.70 12.10 -14.57
N ASP A 361 -0.58 12.22 -13.86
CA ASP A 361 0.68 12.67 -14.42
C ASP A 361 1.51 11.52 -15.04
N GLY A 362 1.08 10.27 -14.84
CA GLY A 362 1.73 9.05 -15.32
C GLY A 362 2.78 8.47 -14.37
N VAL A 363 2.87 8.96 -13.13
CA VAL A 363 3.69 8.44 -12.05
C VAL A 363 2.79 7.76 -11.02
N THR A 364 3.27 6.66 -10.43
CA THR A 364 2.55 5.98 -9.36
C THR A 364 2.55 6.84 -8.08
N ASP A 365 1.38 7.05 -7.50
CA ASP A 365 1.17 7.73 -6.23
C ASP A 365 1.11 6.74 -5.05
N LEU A 366 1.29 7.26 -3.84
CA LEU A 366 1.24 6.47 -2.61
C LEU A 366 0.10 6.91 -1.70
N VAL A 367 -0.39 5.96 -0.91
CA VAL A 367 -1.25 6.26 0.23
C VAL A 367 -0.55 5.82 1.51
N VAL A 368 -0.54 6.68 2.53
CA VAL A 368 0.14 6.44 3.80
C VAL A 368 -0.81 6.67 4.97
N GLY A 369 -0.84 5.70 5.88
CA GLY A 369 -1.65 5.74 7.09
C GLY A 369 -0.93 6.40 8.28
N ALA A 370 -1.68 7.17 9.05
CA ALA A 370 -1.33 7.71 10.35
C ALA A 370 -2.48 7.40 11.34
N PRO A 371 -2.64 6.13 11.77
CA PRO A 371 -3.82 5.68 12.51
C PRO A 371 -3.97 6.31 13.89
N ASN A 372 -2.90 6.90 14.42
CA ASN A 372 -2.92 7.56 15.73
C ASN A 372 -3.12 9.08 15.61
N ASP A 373 -3.43 9.59 14.41
CA ASP A 373 -3.72 11.01 14.23
C ASP A 373 -4.92 11.43 15.10
N ASP A 374 -4.69 12.46 15.91
CA ASP A 374 -5.60 12.97 16.92
C ASP A 374 -6.42 14.20 16.44
N GLU A 375 -6.39 14.56 15.14
CA GLU A 375 -6.99 15.81 14.66
C GLU A 375 -8.51 15.89 14.93
N VAL A 376 -9.22 14.77 14.75
CA VAL A 376 -10.68 14.70 14.89
C VAL A 376 -11.09 14.18 16.28
N ALA A 377 -10.51 13.06 16.71
CA ALA A 377 -10.65 12.49 18.05
C ALA A 377 -9.38 11.67 18.38
N SER A 378 -9.21 11.27 19.64
CA SER A 378 -8.00 10.52 20.05
C SER A 378 -7.85 9.24 19.23
N ASN A 379 -6.73 9.06 18.53
CA ASN A 379 -6.43 7.95 17.62
C ASN A 379 -7.57 7.65 16.62
N ALA A 380 -8.30 8.69 16.18
CA ALA A 380 -9.31 8.51 15.14
C ALA A 380 -8.65 8.11 13.80
N GLY A 381 -7.44 8.63 13.57
CA GLY A 381 -6.59 8.28 12.44
C GLY A 381 -6.78 9.16 11.21
N ALA A 382 -5.81 9.06 10.31
CA ALA A 382 -5.77 9.79 9.06
C ALA A 382 -5.10 8.97 7.95
N VAL A 383 -5.44 9.33 6.72
CA VAL A 383 -4.80 8.82 5.51
C VAL A 383 -4.24 9.98 4.70
N TRP A 384 -3.06 9.79 4.12
CA TRP A 384 -2.38 10.78 3.28
C TRP A 384 -2.15 10.19 1.89
N VAL A 385 -2.76 10.80 0.87
CA VAL A 385 -2.41 10.52 -0.53
C VAL A 385 -1.21 11.41 -0.88
N LEU A 386 -0.13 10.82 -1.38
CA LEU A 386 1.10 11.49 -1.76
C LEU A 386 1.28 11.37 -3.27
N MET A 387 1.25 12.51 -3.97
CA MET A 387 1.51 12.54 -5.39
C MET A 387 3.02 12.50 -5.59
N MET A 388 3.53 11.50 -6.30
CA MET A 388 4.97 11.20 -6.29
C MET A 388 5.67 11.70 -7.55
N GLY A 389 6.94 12.07 -7.40
CA GLY A 389 7.87 12.20 -8.52
C GLY A 389 8.66 10.92 -8.76
N THR A 390 9.18 10.74 -9.98
CA THR A 390 10.04 9.61 -10.35
C THR A 390 11.37 9.57 -9.57
N ASP A 391 11.69 10.59 -8.77
CA ASP A 391 12.84 10.63 -7.86
C ASP A 391 12.49 10.20 -6.42
N GLY A 392 11.26 9.72 -6.21
CA GLY A 392 10.74 9.28 -4.91
C GLY A 392 10.36 10.42 -3.97
N ARG A 393 10.39 11.68 -4.45
CA ARG A 393 9.95 12.84 -3.65
C ARG A 393 8.45 13.08 -3.83
N VAL A 394 7.83 13.64 -2.81
CA VAL A 394 6.43 14.08 -2.85
C VAL A 394 6.34 15.40 -3.62
N ALA A 395 5.53 15.42 -4.67
CA ALA A 395 5.23 16.59 -5.49
C ALA A 395 4.05 17.39 -4.93
N ASP A 396 2.99 16.70 -4.51
CA ASP A 396 1.82 17.27 -3.81
C ASP A 396 1.23 16.22 -2.86
N TRP A 397 0.28 16.61 -2.02
CA TRP A 397 -0.38 15.68 -1.09
C TRP A 397 -1.80 16.10 -0.74
N GLN A 398 -2.61 15.12 -0.34
CA GLN A 398 -3.94 15.31 0.21
C GLN A 398 -4.11 14.51 1.50
N LYS A 399 -4.49 15.18 2.59
CA LYS A 399 -4.91 14.50 3.84
C LYS A 399 -6.40 14.18 3.78
N ILE A 400 -6.76 12.96 4.14
CA ILE A 400 -8.13 12.46 4.26
C ILE A 400 -8.39 12.14 5.74
N THR A 401 -9.39 12.80 6.30
CA THR A 401 -9.95 12.60 7.64
C THR A 401 -11.45 12.89 7.57
N GLN A 402 -12.20 12.73 8.66
CA GLN A 402 -13.62 13.13 8.69
C GLN A 402 -13.85 14.62 8.30
N ASP A 403 -12.86 15.48 8.56
CA ASP A 403 -12.93 16.94 8.32
C ASP A 403 -12.14 17.41 7.08
N ALA A 404 -11.42 16.53 6.38
CA ALA A 404 -10.56 16.87 5.24
C ALA A 404 -10.62 15.83 4.11
N GLY A 405 -10.28 16.22 2.88
CA GLY A 405 -10.14 15.26 1.77
C GLY A 405 -11.44 14.61 1.27
N GLY A 406 -12.61 15.16 1.65
CA GLY A 406 -13.90 14.75 1.11
C GLY A 406 -14.64 13.68 1.92
N PHE A 407 -13.93 12.80 2.63
CA PHE A 407 -14.51 11.73 3.46
C PHE A 407 -15.52 12.24 4.49
N LYS A 408 -16.67 11.58 4.63
CA LYS A 408 -17.74 11.98 5.57
C LYS A 408 -18.13 10.88 6.56
N GLY A 409 -17.44 9.73 6.54
CA GLY A 409 -17.61 8.68 7.53
C GLY A 409 -17.31 9.19 8.94
N GLY A 410 -18.07 8.69 9.92
CA GLY A 410 -17.82 9.02 11.33
C GLY A 410 -16.65 8.21 11.84
N LEU A 411 -15.66 8.89 12.44
CA LEU A 411 -14.54 8.28 13.15
C LEU A 411 -14.64 8.66 14.63
N ASP A 412 -14.72 7.65 15.50
CA ASP A 412 -14.71 7.78 16.95
C ASP A 412 -13.27 7.63 17.49
N SER A 413 -13.12 7.80 18.81
CA SER A 413 -11.83 7.56 19.46
C SER A 413 -11.38 6.12 19.27
N ASP A 414 -10.10 5.94 18.96
CA ASP A 414 -9.44 4.65 18.80
C ASP A 414 -9.88 3.81 17.59
N ASP A 415 -10.68 4.37 16.66
CA ASP A 415 -11.05 3.69 15.40
C ASP A 415 -9.84 3.35 14.51
N GLN A 416 -8.77 4.15 14.60
CA GLN A 416 -7.50 3.95 13.91
C GLN A 416 -7.60 3.90 12.37
N PHE A 417 -8.33 4.85 11.79
CA PHE A 417 -8.44 5.00 10.35
C PHE A 417 -7.07 5.15 9.70
N GLY A 418 -6.77 4.27 8.73
CA GLY A 418 -5.46 4.22 8.08
C GLY A 418 -4.49 3.21 8.69
N ALA A 419 -4.93 2.33 9.60
CA ALA A 419 -4.07 1.28 10.15
C ALA A 419 -3.68 0.21 9.11
N ALA A 420 -4.50 0.04 8.07
CA ALA A 420 -4.21 -0.76 6.89
C ALA A 420 -4.82 -0.09 5.66
N ILE A 421 -4.18 -0.22 4.51
CA ILE A 421 -4.61 0.43 3.27
C ILE A 421 -4.31 -0.50 2.09
N ALA A 422 -5.24 -0.58 1.13
CA ALA A 422 -4.99 -1.12 -0.19
C ALA A 422 -5.47 -0.11 -1.25
N GLY A 423 -4.66 0.10 -2.29
CA GLY A 423 -5.18 0.66 -3.54
C GLY A 423 -6.01 -0.41 -4.21
N ILE A 424 -7.26 -0.09 -4.52
CA ILE A 424 -8.19 -0.97 -5.21
C ILE A 424 -8.51 -0.26 -6.50
N ASP A 425 -8.40 -0.94 -7.63
CA ASP A 425 -8.58 -0.33 -8.96
C ASP A 425 -9.89 0.48 -9.07
N ASP A 426 -10.07 1.21 -10.16
CA ASP A 426 -11.23 2.08 -10.40
C ASP A 426 -12.58 1.34 -10.36
N LEU A 427 -13.20 1.27 -9.17
CA LEU A 427 -14.36 0.42 -8.88
C LEU A 427 -15.64 1.04 -9.45
N ASP A 428 -15.75 2.37 -9.42
CA ASP A 428 -16.88 3.13 -9.97
C ASP A 428 -16.71 3.52 -11.45
N ASN A 429 -15.57 3.18 -12.07
CA ASN A 429 -15.21 3.44 -13.46
C ASN A 429 -15.14 4.94 -13.82
N ASN A 430 -14.70 5.78 -12.88
CA ASN A 430 -14.53 7.22 -13.09
C ASN A 430 -13.16 7.61 -13.67
N GLY A 431 -12.22 6.67 -13.76
CA GLY A 431 -10.87 6.83 -14.27
C GLY A 431 -9.83 7.24 -13.22
N VAL A 432 -10.13 7.07 -11.93
CA VAL A 432 -9.26 7.30 -10.78
C VAL A 432 -9.30 6.04 -9.90
N PRO A 433 -8.16 5.49 -9.47
CA PRO A 433 -8.14 4.36 -8.55
C PRO A 433 -8.79 4.70 -7.20
N ASP A 434 -9.49 3.72 -6.62
CA ASP A 434 -10.18 3.82 -5.33
C ASP A 434 -9.32 3.24 -4.19
N LEU A 435 -9.78 3.37 -2.95
CA LEU A 435 -9.02 2.92 -1.78
C LEU A 435 -9.87 2.06 -0.85
N ALA A 436 -9.27 1.03 -0.24
CA ALA A 436 -9.82 0.35 0.93
C ALA A 436 -8.96 0.68 2.16
N VAL A 437 -9.59 1.19 3.22
CA VAL A 437 -8.91 1.70 4.42
C VAL A 437 -9.45 1.01 5.67
N GLY A 438 -8.57 0.37 6.44
CA GLY A 438 -8.91 -0.29 7.69
C GLY A 438 -9.09 0.66 8.87
N THR A 439 -10.07 0.35 9.71
CA THR A 439 -10.35 0.95 11.03
C THR A 439 -10.51 -0.17 12.06
N PRO A 440 -9.41 -0.82 12.48
CA PRO A 440 -9.45 -2.03 13.30
C PRO A 440 -10.02 -1.81 14.71
N GLY A 441 -10.07 -0.59 15.22
CA GLY A 441 -10.69 -0.27 16.52
C GLY A 441 -12.17 0.10 16.43
N ASP A 442 -12.78 0.02 15.25
CA ASP A 442 -14.17 0.40 15.06
C ASP A 442 -15.13 -0.50 15.87
N ASP A 443 -16.06 0.14 16.57
CA ASP A 443 -17.00 -0.50 17.50
C ASP A 443 -18.35 -0.94 16.86
N ASP A 444 -18.47 -0.89 15.53
CA ASP A 444 -19.72 -1.22 14.83
C ASP A 444 -20.03 -2.74 14.87
N GLY A 445 -20.85 -3.13 15.83
CA GLY A 445 -21.31 -4.50 16.07
C GLY A 445 -20.92 -5.03 17.46
N GLY A 446 -19.83 -4.50 18.02
CA GLY A 446 -19.28 -4.81 19.34
C GLY A 446 -17.90 -4.16 19.50
N THR A 447 -17.29 -4.33 20.67
CA THR A 447 -16.05 -3.60 21.02
C THR A 447 -14.87 -4.04 20.16
N ASP A 448 -14.19 -3.10 19.49
CA ASP A 448 -13.02 -3.33 18.65
C ASP A 448 -13.22 -4.49 17.64
N GLN A 449 -14.43 -4.66 17.11
CA GLN A 449 -14.69 -5.67 16.09
C GLN A 449 -14.02 -5.30 14.77
N GLY A 450 -13.86 -4.00 14.52
CA GLY A 450 -13.17 -3.44 13.38
C GLY A 450 -14.03 -3.30 12.13
N ALA A 451 -13.56 -2.48 11.20
CA ALA A 451 -14.22 -2.21 9.92
C ALA A 451 -13.20 -1.88 8.81
N VAL A 452 -13.70 -1.84 7.58
CA VAL A 452 -13.00 -1.33 6.40
C VAL A 452 -13.89 -0.29 5.71
N TRP A 453 -13.30 0.77 5.20
CA TRP A 453 -13.95 1.79 4.40
C TRP A 453 -13.46 1.72 2.96
N ILE A 454 -14.39 1.58 2.02
CA ILE A 454 -14.15 1.81 0.59
C ILE A 454 -14.32 3.31 0.34
N LEU A 455 -13.30 3.95 -0.22
CA LEU A 455 -13.29 5.36 -0.56
C LEU A 455 -13.28 5.47 -2.09
N PHE A 456 -14.36 6.02 -2.64
CA PHE A 456 -14.44 6.32 -4.06
C PHE A 456 -13.73 7.65 -4.30
N MET A 457 -12.65 7.63 -5.06
CA MET A 457 -11.73 8.76 -5.24
C MET A 457 -12.04 9.48 -6.55
N ASP A 458 -11.79 10.79 -6.60
CA ASP A 458 -11.93 11.58 -7.82
C ASP A 458 -10.82 12.63 -7.90
N ARG A 459 -10.55 13.06 -9.14
CA ARG A 459 -9.67 14.18 -9.47
C ARG A 459 -10.45 15.23 -10.25
N GLU A 460 -10.80 16.33 -9.59
CA GLU A 460 -11.43 17.46 -10.27
C GLU A 460 -10.36 18.37 -10.89
N ILE A 461 -10.42 18.54 -12.22
CA ILE A 461 -9.58 19.46 -13.02
C ILE A 461 -10.25 20.82 -13.18
#